data_AF-A0A0K1E421-F1
#
_entry.id   AF-A0A0K1E421-F1
#
_cell.length_a   1.000
_cell.length_b   1.000
_cell.length_c   1.000
_cell.angle_alpha   90.00
_cell.angle_beta   90.00
_cell.angle_gamma   90.00
#
_symmetry.space_group_name_H-M   'P 1'
#
loop_
_entity.id
_entity.type
_entity.pdbx_description
1 polymer ?
#
loop_
_entity_poly.entity_id
_entity_poly.type
_entity_poly.pdbx_seq_one_letter_code
_entity_poly.pdbx_strand_id
1 'polypeptide(L)' 'MDVVEVPGCPEGSLKAVAYIKERQPETVAIKTPDEGCVAVLKIILPLFNYFIVDVYSEGEKHVVKAKRGKT' A
#
# COMPACT_ATOMS: atom_id res chain seq x y z
N MET A 1 0.86 7.63 11.00
CA MET A 1 1.21 6.50 10.11
C MET A 1 0.02 5.58 10.15
N ASP A 2 -0.65 5.45 9.01
CA ASP A 2 -1.91 4.75 8.90
C ASP A 2 -1.65 3.32 8.43
N VAL A 3 -2.40 2.36 8.96
CA VAL A 3 -2.28 0.95 8.61
C VAL A 3 -3.57 0.50 7.94
N VAL A 4 -3.46 -0.08 6.75
CA VAL A 4 -4.59 -0.57 5.96
C VAL A 4 -4.38 -2.04 5.67
N GLU A 5 -5.30 -2.88 6.12
CA GLU A 5 -5.31 -4.28 5.76
C GLU A 5 -6.19 -4.48 4.53
N VAL A 6 -5.62 -5.11 3.51
CA VAL A 6 -6.28 -5.37 2.24
C VAL A 6 -6.21 -6.86 1.92
N PRO A 7 -7.23 -7.42 1.24
CA PRO A 7 -7.17 -8.79 0.74
C PRO A 7 -6.13 -8.92 -0.39
N GLY A 8 -6.12 -10.06 -1.08
CA GLY A 8 -5.36 -10.21 -2.32
C GLY A 8 -5.82 -9.27 -3.42
N CYS A 9 -4.98 -9.12 -4.45
CA CYS A 9 -5.32 -8.33 -5.61
C CYS A 9 -6.23 -9.13 -6.57
N PRO A 10 -7.10 -8.47 -7.36
CA PRO A 10 -7.14 -7.03 -7.64
C PRO A 10 -7.94 -6.17 -6.63
N GLU A 11 -8.78 -6.76 -5.79
CA GLU A 11 -9.59 -5.99 -4.82
C GLU A 11 -8.74 -5.25 -3.79
N GLY A 12 -7.62 -5.85 -3.37
CA GLY A 12 -6.74 -5.26 -2.36
C GLY A 12 -6.09 -3.96 -2.81
N SER A 13 -5.62 -3.89 -4.07
CA SER A 13 -5.03 -2.66 -4.61
C SER A 13 -6.06 -1.55 -4.79
N LEU A 14 -7.29 -1.86 -5.20
CA LEU A 14 -8.37 -0.87 -5.32
C LEU A 14 -8.72 -0.27 -3.96
N LYS A 15 -8.83 -1.09 -2.90
CA LYS A 15 -9.07 -0.59 -1.53
C LYS A 15 -7.93 0.28 -1.02
N ALA A 16 -6.68 -0.13 -1.25
CA ALA A 16 -5.52 0.67 -0.89
C ALA A 16 -5.52 2.03 -1.59
N VAL A 17 -5.81 2.06 -2.90
CA VAL A 17 -5.91 3.29 -3.69
C VAL A 17 -7.06 4.18 -3.21
N ALA A 18 -8.25 3.62 -2.99
CA ALA A 18 -9.39 4.37 -2.48
C ALA A 18 -9.06 5.05 -1.14
N TYR A 19 -8.41 4.30 -0.24
CA TYR A 19 -7.97 4.82 1.05
C TYR A 19 -6.99 6.00 0.93
N ILE A 20 -5.93 5.86 0.12
CA ILE A 20 -4.93 6.94 -0.03
C ILE A 20 -5.52 8.16 -0.75
N LYS A 21 -6.50 7.99 -1.64
CA LYS A 21 -7.17 9.11 -2.32
C LYS A 21 -8.09 9.88 -1.38
N GLU A 22 -8.82 9.16 -0.52
CA GLU A 22 -9.77 9.76 0.42
C GLU A 22 -9.06 10.45 1.59
N ARG A 23 -8.08 9.77 2.20
CA ARG A 23 -7.44 10.25 3.44
C ARG A 23 -6.14 11.00 3.23
N GLN A 24 -5.47 10.75 2.10
CA GLN A 24 -4.15 11.30 1.77
C GLN A 24 -3.15 11.30 2.94
N PRO A 25 -2.98 10.17 3.66
CA PRO A 25 -2.06 10.11 4.80
C PRO A 25 -0.62 10.41 4.38
N GLU A 26 0.15 11.08 5.24
CA GLU A 26 1.57 11.30 4.96
C GLU A 26 2.36 9.99 4.85
N THR A 27 1.97 8.95 5.58
CA THR A 27 2.59 7.62 5.55
C THR A 27 1.54 6.55 5.76
N VAL A 28 1.54 5.54 4.90
CA VAL A 28 0.62 4.41 4.90
C VAL A 28 1.39 3.08 4.90
N ALA A 29 0.92 2.10 5.66
CA ALA A 29 1.36 0.71 5.60
C ALA A 29 0.21 -0.18 5.13
N ILE A 30 0.37 -0.78 3.96
CA ILE A 30 -0.63 -1.66 3.36
C ILE A 30 -0.22 -3.09 3.65
N LYS A 31 -1.04 -3.83 4.39
CA LYS A 31 -0.83 -5.25 4.71
C LYS A 31 -1.69 -6.11 3.80
N THR A 32 -1.09 -7.11 3.16
CA THR A 32 -1.79 -8.06 2.30
C THR A 32 -1.20 -9.47 2.48
N PRO A 33 -2.02 -10.54 2.53
CA PRO A 33 -1.51 -11.91 2.54
C PRO A 33 -1.00 -12.37 1.16
N ASP A 34 -1.19 -11.57 0.11
CA ASP A 34 -0.90 -11.96 -1.28
C ASP A 34 0.35 -11.27 -1.81
N GLU A 35 1.38 -12.06 -2.14
CA GLU A 35 2.64 -11.53 -2.67
C GLU A 35 2.45 -10.89 -4.06
N GLY A 36 1.54 -11.42 -4.87
CA GLY A 36 1.17 -10.83 -6.16
C GLY A 36 0.64 -9.40 -6.01
N CYS A 37 -0.12 -9.15 -4.95
CA CYS A 37 -0.66 -7.83 -4.64
C CYS A 37 0.42 -6.84 -4.23
N VAL A 38 1.51 -7.29 -3.59
CA VAL A 38 2.68 -6.45 -3.32
C VAL A 38 3.28 -5.93 -4.62
N ALA A 39 3.42 -6.78 -5.65
CA ALA A 39 3.95 -6.36 -6.94
C ALA A 39 3.06 -5.31 -7.62
N VAL A 40 1.74 -5.48 -7.52
CA VAL A 40 0.76 -4.53 -8.04
C VAL A 40 0.84 -3.20 -7.27
N LEU A 41 0.88 -3.23 -5.94
CA LEU A 41 1.04 -2.03 -5.11
C LEU A 41 2.33 -1.27 -5.43
N LYS A 42 3.41 -2.00 -5.75
CA LYS A 42 4.68 -1.38 -6.17
C LYS A 42 4.57 -0.55 -7.44
N ILE A 43 3.67 -0.92 -8.35
CA ILE A 43 3.44 -0.21 -9.60
C ILE A 43 2.46 0.95 -9.40
N ILE A 44 1.38 0.70 -8.64
CA ILE A 44 0.27 1.66 -8.55
C ILE A 44 0.58 2.81 -7.59
N LEU A 45 1.20 2.55 -6.43
CA LEU A 45 1.43 3.59 -5.41
C LEU A 45 2.21 4.82 -5.95
N PRO A 46 3.29 4.67 -6.72
CA PRO A 46 3.99 5.80 -7.31
C PRO A 46 3.13 6.65 -8.24
N LEU A 47 2.16 6.05 -8.95
CA LEU A 47 1.24 6.79 -9.82
C LEU A 47 0.32 7.75 -9.05
N PHE A 48 0.13 7.50 -7.75
CA PHE A 48 -0.65 8.35 -6.84
C PHE A 48 0.23 9.26 -5.97
N ASN A 49 1.49 9.49 -6.35
CA ASN A 49 2.46 10.27 -5.58
C ASN A 49 2.75 9.64 -4.19
N TYR A 50 2.76 8.31 -4.10
CA TYR A 50 3.22 7.57 -2.91
C TYR A 50 4.45 6.75 -3.23
N PHE A 51 5.53 7.02 -2.51
CA PHE A 51 6.81 6.35 -2.69
C PHE A 51 6.98 5.27 -1.63
N ILE A 52 7.33 4.07 -2.07
CA ILE A 52 7.57 2.94 -1.18
C ILE A 52 8.86 3.20 -0.41
N VAL A 53 8.77 3.19 0.90
CA VAL A 53 9.91 3.40 1.79
C VAL A 53 10.44 2.10 2.37
N ASP A 54 9.57 1.08 2.48
CA ASP A 54 9.94 -0.19 3.07
C ASP A 54 8.95 -1.30 2.67
N VAL A 55 9.45 -2.53 2.51
CA VAL A 55 8.62 -3.71 2.25
C VAL A 55 9.14 -4.86 3.09
N TYR A 56 8.30 -5.40 3.97
CA TYR A 56 8.68 -6.47 4.90
C TYR A 56 7.52 -7.43 5.12
N SER A 57 7.82 -8.60 5.67
CA SER A 57 6.82 -9.58 6.07
C SER A 57 6.56 -9.48 7.57
N GLU A 58 5.29 -9.55 7.95
CA GLU A 58 4.84 -9.57 9.34
C GLU A 58 3.94 -10.81 9.53
N GLY A 59 4.53 -11.91 10.02
CA GLY A 59 3.87 -13.21 10.07
C GLY A 59 3.60 -13.76 8.67
N GLU A 60 2.34 -14.12 8.39
CA GLU A 60 1.89 -14.62 7.07
C GLU A 60 1.47 -13.50 6.11
N LYS A 61 1.67 -12.23 6.48
CA LYS A 61 1.28 -11.07 5.67
C LYS A 61 2.49 -10.29 5.18
N HIS A 62 2.39 -9.75 3.97
CA HIS A 62 3.32 -8.80 3.42
C HIS A 62 2.87 -7.37 3.71
N VAL A 63 3.80 -6.50 4.07
CA VAL A 63 3.57 -5.11 4.42
C VAL A 63 4.34 -4.21 3.48
N VAL A 64 3.62 -3.29 2.81
CA VAL A 64 4.19 -2.26 1.94
C VAL A 64 4.00 -0.91 2.63
N LYS A 65 5.09 -0.34 3.14
CA LYS A 65 5.10 1.03 3.65
C LYS A 65 5.37 2.00 2.51
N ALA A 66 4.51 2.99 2.37
CA ALA A 66 4.68 4.08 1.44
C ALA A 66 4.47 5.44 2.11
N LYS A 67 5.20 6.44 1.61
CA LYS A 67 5.15 7.82 2.07
C LYS A 67 4.65 8.70 0.93
N ARG A 68 3.75 9.62 1.23
CA ARG A 68 3.29 10.61 0.25
C ARG A 68 4.46 11.52 -0.15
N GLY A 69 4.62 11.73 -1.45
CA GLY A 69 5.55 12.70 -2.01
C GLY A 69 5.19 14.11 -1.56
N LYS A 70 6.21 14.97 -1.41
CA LYS A 70 5.96 16.41 -1.27
C LYS A 70 5.66 16.94 -2.68
N THR A 71 4.46 17.49 -2.85
CA THR A 71 4.11 18.32 -4.02
C THR A 71 4.73 19.70 -3.85
#